data_AF-A0A535EDC3-F1
#
_entry.id   AF-A0A535EDC3-F1
#
_cell.length_a   1.000
_cell.length_b   1.000
_cell.length_c   1.000
_cell.angle_alpha   90.00
_cell.angle_beta   90.00
_cell.angle_gamma   90.00
#
_symmetry.space_group_name_H-M   'P 1'
#
loop_
_entity.id
_entity.type
_entity.pdbx_description
1 polymer ?
#
loop_
_entity_poly.entity_id
_entity_poly.type
_entity_poly.pdbx_seq_one_letter_code
_entity_poly.pdbx_strand_id
1 'polypeptide(L)'
;VDLGSVKPSVAGPKRPQDRVDLPMVWDSFMGPKPTTGIPVYGNSEGPKKVNDAAPTMVATATPETAAVAHRPRTLQVSDGSVVIAAITSCTNTSNPSVMIAAGLLAKKAIDRGLAVKPHVKTTFAPGSRVVTRYLEAAGLTPYFEQLGFYLVGFGCTVCIGNTGPLATPEIEQEVKDRDLNVVSVLSGNRNFEGRIHPLVRSSYLASPPLVVAFALAGTVHIDLQDQPIGDDKEGKPVFLKDLWPTPEEVNEVVGRAITQEMYATEYGKIFDGDRFWKTMPSPTGLAYAWDPSSTYVQEPPFFQNFSATPPARIPDIIGARVLVSVGDSVTTDHISPAGAIPAASPAGQYLISKGVKPVDFNQYGTRRGNHEVLIRGTFANIRLRNTLADKEGWWTRHFPSGEEMTIYDAAVRYQKEDVPLLVFAGREYGSGSSRDWAAKGPNLMGVRAAIAESFERIHRSNLVMMGILPLEFQGGETMASLGLTGKETFAVRGLDKLSPRASLTVEATSADGKKTSFQVLARVDDPTDVEYVRQGGILQQVLRERIAAG
;
A
#
# COMPACT_ATOMS: atom_id res chain seq x y z
N VAL A 1 19.58 -7.24 -20.66
CA VAL A 1 18.42 -8.17 -20.71
C VAL A 1 18.21 -8.57 -22.16
N ASP A 2 18.15 -9.86 -22.45
CA ASP A 2 17.76 -10.37 -23.77
C ASP A 2 16.22 -10.46 -23.83
N LEU A 3 15.59 -9.71 -24.75
CA LEU A 3 14.13 -9.66 -24.86
C LEU A 3 13.54 -10.99 -25.35
N GLY A 4 14.28 -11.80 -26.11
CA GLY A 4 13.82 -13.11 -26.58
C GLY A 4 13.67 -14.14 -25.46
N SER A 5 14.31 -13.91 -24.31
CA SER A 5 14.20 -14.75 -23.11
C SER A 5 12.99 -14.42 -22.23
N VAL A 6 12.27 -13.33 -22.52
CA VAL A 6 11.14 -12.87 -21.71
C VAL A 6 9.93 -13.77 -21.94
N LYS A 7 9.45 -14.39 -20.87
CA LYS A 7 8.22 -15.19 -20.88
C LYS A 7 7.04 -14.38 -20.32
N PRO A 8 5.81 -14.61 -20.82
CA PRO A 8 4.60 -14.15 -20.15
C PRO A 8 4.63 -14.52 -18.66
N SER A 9 4.38 -13.53 -17.81
CA SER A 9 4.52 -13.67 -16.36
C SER A 9 3.62 -12.68 -15.63
N VAL A 10 3.39 -12.97 -14.35
CA VAL A 10 2.81 -12.06 -13.36
C VAL A 10 3.84 -11.80 -12.26
N ALA A 11 3.54 -10.92 -11.31
CA ALA A 11 4.33 -10.78 -10.09
C ALA A 11 3.46 -10.86 -8.83
N GLY A 12 3.82 -11.68 -7.86
CA GLY A 12 3.08 -11.89 -6.62
C GLY A 12 3.38 -13.21 -5.92
N PRO A 13 2.62 -13.56 -4.86
CA PRO A 13 1.36 -12.92 -4.44
C PRO A 13 1.51 -11.71 -3.50
N LYS A 14 2.72 -11.39 -3.00
CA LYS A 14 2.89 -10.38 -1.94
C LYS A 14 3.85 -9.25 -2.28
N ARG A 15 4.76 -9.41 -3.25
CA ARG A 15 5.74 -8.37 -3.59
C ARG A 15 5.88 -8.18 -5.11
N PRO A 16 6.24 -6.96 -5.57
CA PRO A 16 6.38 -6.69 -7.00
C PRO A 16 7.55 -7.41 -7.67
N GLN A 17 8.60 -7.74 -6.90
CA GLN A 17 9.77 -8.45 -7.39
C GLN A 17 9.59 -9.98 -7.50
N ASP A 18 8.49 -10.51 -6.96
CA ASP A 18 8.18 -11.95 -6.99
C ASP A 18 7.63 -12.34 -8.37
N ARG A 19 8.47 -12.31 -9.42
CA ARG A 19 8.08 -12.67 -10.79
C ARG A 19 7.77 -14.17 -10.89
N VAL A 20 6.64 -14.50 -11.51
CA VAL A 20 6.14 -15.86 -11.70
C VAL A 20 5.75 -16.06 -13.15
N ASP A 21 6.35 -17.04 -13.84
CA ASP A 21 5.94 -17.45 -15.18
C ASP A 21 4.50 -18.02 -15.15
N LEU A 22 3.71 -17.82 -16.21
CA LEU A 22 2.27 -18.16 -16.19
C LEU A 22 1.91 -19.58 -15.72
N PRO A 23 2.62 -20.66 -16.13
CA PRO A 23 2.29 -22.01 -15.66
C PRO A 23 2.50 -22.20 -14.15
N MET A 24 3.33 -21.37 -13.53
CA MET A 24 3.74 -21.49 -12.13
C MET A 24 2.87 -20.65 -11.18
N VAL A 25 1.81 -19.98 -11.67
CA VAL A 25 1.01 -19.06 -10.85
C VAL A 25 0.33 -19.80 -9.71
N TRP A 26 -0.29 -20.96 -9.97
CA TRP A 26 -0.90 -21.78 -8.93
C TRP A 26 0.14 -22.26 -7.91
N ASP A 27 1.29 -22.74 -8.36
CA ASP A 27 2.36 -23.19 -7.45
C ASP A 27 2.88 -22.06 -6.56
N SER A 28 3.03 -20.85 -7.12
CA SER A 28 3.40 -19.65 -6.37
C SER A 28 2.34 -19.24 -5.34
N PHE A 29 1.07 -19.56 -5.61
CA PHE A 29 -0.04 -19.34 -4.70
C PHE A 29 -0.09 -20.40 -3.59
N MET A 30 0.32 -21.64 -3.87
CA MET A 30 0.26 -22.78 -2.95
C MET A 30 1.39 -22.84 -1.94
N GLY A 31 2.62 -22.48 -2.32
CA GLY A 31 3.81 -22.79 -1.51
C GLY A 31 4.55 -21.59 -0.93
N PRO A 32 5.53 -21.82 -0.03
CA PRO A 32 6.82 -21.16 -0.12
C PRO A 32 7.84 -22.01 -0.94
N LYS A 33 8.43 -21.36 -1.97
CA LYS A 33 9.57 -21.72 -2.88
C LYS A 33 9.20 -22.28 -4.29
N PRO A 34 9.87 -21.74 -5.34
CA PRO A 34 11.22 -22.21 -5.67
C PRO A 34 12.33 -21.26 -5.21
N THR A 35 13.40 -21.83 -4.65
CA THR A 35 14.74 -21.24 -4.74
C THR A 35 15.17 -21.29 -6.21
N THR A 36 14.78 -20.30 -7.00
CA THR A 36 15.74 -19.78 -7.99
C THR A 36 16.89 -19.22 -7.17
N GLY A 37 18.15 -19.52 -7.48
CA GLY A 37 19.35 -19.16 -6.70
C GLY A 37 19.65 -17.65 -6.50
N ILE A 38 18.61 -16.83 -6.42
CA ILE A 38 18.60 -15.45 -5.97
C ILE A 38 18.34 -15.49 -4.45
N PRO A 39 19.17 -14.85 -3.61
CA PRO A 39 18.95 -14.82 -2.17
C PRO A 39 17.54 -14.27 -1.87
N VAL A 40 16.73 -15.08 -1.19
CA VAL A 40 15.43 -14.68 -0.65
C VAL A 40 15.72 -13.81 0.57
N TYR A 41 15.55 -12.50 0.43
CA TYR A 41 15.52 -11.59 1.58
C TYR A 41 14.11 -11.63 2.21
N GLY A 42 14.06 -11.84 3.52
CA GLY A 42 12.85 -11.85 4.36
C GLY A 42 12.27 -13.25 4.64
N ASN A 43 11.98 -13.51 5.92
CA ASN A 43 11.07 -14.58 6.34
C ASN A 43 9.62 -14.21 5.98
N SER A 44 9.28 -14.20 4.70
CA SER A 44 7.87 -14.22 4.32
C SER A 44 7.36 -15.65 4.54
N GLU A 45 6.61 -15.85 5.63
CA GLU A 45 5.74 -17.02 5.72
C GLU A 45 4.96 -17.12 4.40
N GLY A 46 5.01 -18.31 3.79
CA GLY A 46 4.28 -18.59 2.57
C GLY A 46 2.79 -18.24 2.70
N PRO A 47 2.05 -18.16 1.58
CA PRO A 47 0.60 -18.08 1.60
C PRO A 47 0.00 -19.12 2.57
N LYS A 48 -1.13 -18.75 3.19
CA LYS A 48 -1.85 -19.62 4.11
C LYS A 48 -2.12 -20.97 3.42
N LYS A 49 -2.04 -22.08 4.17
CA LYS A 49 -2.46 -23.41 3.68
C LYS A 49 -3.87 -23.33 3.09
N VAL A 50 -4.05 -23.96 1.94
CA VAL A 50 -5.35 -24.03 1.27
C VAL A 50 -6.36 -24.79 2.13
N ASN A 51 -7.54 -24.22 2.23
CA ASN A 51 -8.75 -24.80 2.75
C ASN A 51 -9.40 -25.65 1.65
N ASP A 52 -9.12 -26.95 1.67
CA ASP A 52 -9.65 -27.94 0.71
C ASP A 52 -11.14 -28.30 0.93
N ALA A 53 -11.85 -27.62 1.84
CA ALA A 53 -13.27 -27.84 2.04
C ALA A 53 -14.07 -27.46 0.78
N ALA A 54 -15.05 -28.28 0.41
CA ALA A 54 -15.94 -28.00 -0.71
C ALA A 54 -16.66 -26.65 -0.54
N PRO A 55 -16.95 -25.90 -1.62
CA PRO A 55 -17.72 -24.66 -1.53
C PRO A 55 -19.08 -24.91 -0.87
N THR A 56 -19.35 -24.24 0.25
CA THR A 56 -20.60 -24.38 0.99
C THR A 56 -21.69 -23.45 0.47
N MET A 57 -21.30 -22.33 -0.15
CA MET A 57 -22.21 -21.42 -0.81
C MET A 57 -22.50 -21.87 -2.24
N VAL A 58 -23.78 -22.16 -2.48
CA VAL A 58 -24.42 -22.22 -3.79
C VAL A 58 -25.52 -21.17 -3.74
N ALA A 59 -25.14 -19.89 -3.66
CA ALA A 59 -26.13 -18.81 -3.61
C ALA A 59 -26.72 -18.62 -5.00
N THR A 60 -28.05 -18.66 -5.10
CA THR A 60 -28.78 -18.22 -6.30
C THR A 60 -28.80 -16.70 -6.30
N ALA A 61 -28.30 -16.09 -7.37
CA ALA A 61 -28.32 -14.64 -7.50
C ALA A 61 -29.77 -14.09 -7.42
N THR A 62 -29.97 -13.13 -6.52
CA THR A 62 -31.16 -12.29 -6.39
C THR A 62 -31.36 -11.41 -7.64
N PRO A 63 -32.57 -10.87 -7.89
CA PRO A 63 -32.81 -9.95 -9.02
C PRO A 63 -31.86 -8.75 -9.05
N GLU A 64 -31.46 -8.23 -7.88
CA GLU A 64 -30.52 -7.12 -7.73
C GLU A 64 -29.07 -7.52 -8.07
N THR A 65 -28.64 -8.74 -7.75
CA THR A 65 -27.32 -9.27 -8.16
C THR A 65 -27.31 -9.71 -9.62
N ALA A 66 -28.45 -10.17 -10.15
CA ALA A 66 -28.64 -10.49 -11.57
C ALA A 66 -28.64 -9.24 -12.47
N ALA A 67 -29.03 -8.06 -11.95
CA ALA A 67 -28.95 -6.79 -12.68
C ALA A 67 -27.49 -6.33 -12.90
N VAL A 68 -26.59 -6.62 -11.96
CA VAL A 68 -25.14 -6.33 -12.07
C VAL A 68 -24.41 -7.43 -12.85
N ALA A 69 -24.87 -8.68 -12.79
CA ALA A 69 -24.23 -9.84 -13.42
C ALA A 69 -24.87 -10.31 -14.74
N HIS A 70 -25.91 -9.62 -15.24
CA HIS A 70 -26.76 -9.98 -16.39
C HIS A 70 -27.37 -11.41 -16.41
N ARG A 71 -27.11 -12.29 -15.43
CA ARG A 71 -27.74 -13.63 -15.29
C ARG A 71 -27.70 -14.12 -13.83
N PRO A 72 -28.72 -14.88 -13.37
CA PRO A 72 -28.67 -15.56 -12.09
C PRO A 72 -27.69 -16.74 -12.16
N ARG A 73 -26.72 -16.83 -11.23
CA ARG A 73 -25.73 -17.92 -11.19
C ARG A 73 -25.30 -18.23 -9.76
N THR A 74 -24.89 -19.47 -9.56
CA THR A 74 -24.26 -19.99 -8.36
C THR A 74 -22.96 -19.26 -8.05
N LEU A 75 -22.85 -18.65 -6.87
CA LEU A 75 -21.60 -18.07 -6.37
C LEU A 75 -20.77 -19.16 -5.68
N GLN A 76 -19.69 -19.63 -6.31
CA GLN A 76 -18.70 -20.51 -5.68
C GLN A 76 -17.38 -19.77 -5.53
N VAL A 77 -16.94 -19.59 -4.29
CA VAL A 77 -15.64 -19.00 -3.96
C VAL A 77 -14.84 -20.01 -3.14
N SER A 78 -13.58 -20.18 -3.53
CA SER A 78 -12.59 -21.04 -2.88
C SER A 78 -11.26 -20.29 -2.81
N ASP A 79 -10.27 -20.90 -2.18
CA ASP A 79 -8.90 -20.41 -2.29
C ASP A 79 -8.45 -20.35 -3.75
N GLY A 80 -7.68 -19.31 -4.07
CA GLY A 80 -7.24 -19.02 -5.43
C GLY A 80 -8.29 -18.37 -6.33
N SER A 81 -9.55 -18.25 -5.88
CA SER A 81 -10.59 -17.53 -6.63
C SER A 81 -10.18 -16.07 -6.84
N VAL A 82 -10.26 -15.60 -8.08
CA VAL A 82 -10.05 -14.18 -8.41
C VAL A 82 -11.34 -13.45 -8.05
N VAL A 83 -11.29 -12.60 -7.02
CA VAL A 83 -12.45 -11.81 -6.58
C VAL A 83 -12.38 -10.36 -7.05
N ILE A 84 -11.20 -9.90 -7.48
CA ILE A 84 -10.97 -8.56 -8.04
C ILE A 84 -10.10 -8.69 -9.29
N ALA A 85 -10.55 -8.13 -10.41
CA ALA A 85 -9.77 -8.01 -11.63
C ALA A 85 -9.79 -6.54 -12.11
N ALA A 86 -8.68 -5.82 -11.97
CA ALA A 86 -8.66 -4.38 -12.16
C ALA A 86 -7.66 -3.93 -13.23
N ILE A 87 -8.18 -3.35 -14.32
CA ILE A 87 -7.38 -2.57 -15.27
C ILE A 87 -7.29 -1.15 -14.70
N THR A 88 -6.17 -0.88 -14.05
CA THR A 88 -5.89 0.33 -13.27
C THR A 88 -4.43 0.76 -13.43
N SER A 89 -4.03 1.81 -12.72
CA SER A 89 -2.67 2.35 -12.62
C SER A 89 -2.14 3.04 -13.88
N CYS A 90 -1.50 4.19 -13.64
CA CYS A 90 -0.72 4.90 -14.66
C CYS A 90 0.41 4.06 -15.27
N THR A 91 0.87 2.99 -14.59
CA THR A 91 1.90 2.07 -15.10
C THR A 91 1.51 1.43 -16.43
N ASN A 92 0.27 0.94 -16.55
CA ASN A 92 -0.15 0.22 -17.75
C ASN A 92 -1.19 1.00 -18.57
N THR A 93 -2.05 1.80 -17.94
CA THR A 93 -3.09 2.53 -18.68
C THR A 93 -2.53 3.66 -19.53
N SER A 94 -1.28 4.06 -19.31
CA SER A 94 -0.56 5.03 -20.15
C SER A 94 0.00 4.41 -21.43
N ASN A 95 0.05 3.07 -21.53
CA ASN A 95 0.59 2.35 -22.69
C ASN A 95 -0.58 1.89 -23.59
N PRO A 96 -0.78 2.51 -24.77
CA PRO A 96 -1.90 2.16 -25.62
C PRO A 96 -1.85 0.74 -26.18
N SER A 97 -0.65 0.20 -26.44
CA SER A 97 -0.51 -1.14 -27.02
C SER A 97 -1.13 -2.21 -26.13
N VAL A 98 -0.90 -2.16 -24.81
CA VAL A 98 -1.47 -3.15 -23.88
C VAL A 98 -2.95 -2.90 -23.60
N MET A 99 -3.41 -1.65 -23.69
CA MET A 99 -4.84 -1.32 -23.57
C MET A 99 -5.65 -1.78 -24.78
N ILE A 100 -5.13 -1.56 -25.98
CA ILE A 100 -5.70 -2.09 -27.23
C ILE A 100 -5.67 -3.62 -27.24
N ALA A 101 -4.56 -4.23 -26.81
CA ALA A 101 -4.48 -5.69 -26.68
C ALA A 101 -5.54 -6.25 -25.73
N ALA A 102 -5.77 -5.61 -24.59
CA ALA A 102 -6.86 -5.99 -23.68
C ALA A 102 -8.23 -5.85 -24.35
N GLY A 103 -8.47 -4.74 -25.10
CA GLY A 103 -9.69 -4.52 -25.88
C GLY A 103 -9.96 -5.61 -26.91
N LEU A 104 -8.92 -5.98 -27.67
CA LEU A 104 -9.01 -7.04 -28.67
C LEU A 104 -9.23 -8.42 -28.05
N LEU A 105 -8.57 -8.71 -26.92
CA LEU A 105 -8.80 -9.95 -26.18
C LEU A 105 -10.25 -10.02 -25.67
N ALA A 106 -10.78 -8.92 -25.10
CA ALA A 106 -12.17 -8.82 -24.67
C ALA A 106 -13.14 -9.06 -25.83
N LYS A 107 -12.88 -8.45 -27.00
CA LYS A 107 -13.66 -8.67 -28.22
C LYS A 107 -13.67 -10.15 -28.62
N LYS A 108 -12.49 -10.77 -28.75
CA LYS A 108 -12.37 -12.19 -29.11
C LYS A 108 -13.10 -13.11 -28.12
N ALA A 109 -13.02 -12.80 -26.82
CA ALA A 109 -13.71 -13.55 -25.78
C ALA A 109 -15.25 -13.49 -25.92
N ILE A 110 -15.79 -12.28 -26.12
CA ILE A 110 -17.24 -12.07 -26.33
C ILE A 110 -17.72 -12.73 -27.62
N ASP A 111 -16.97 -12.61 -28.71
CA ASP A 111 -17.32 -13.23 -30.01
C ASP A 111 -17.43 -14.76 -29.87
N ARG A 112 -16.55 -15.37 -29.05
CA ARG A 112 -16.59 -16.80 -28.68
C ARG A 112 -17.66 -17.14 -27.64
N GLY A 113 -18.35 -16.16 -27.06
CA GLY A 113 -19.43 -16.38 -26.08
C GLY A 113 -18.96 -16.57 -24.64
N LEU A 114 -17.71 -16.22 -24.33
CA LEU A 114 -17.21 -16.23 -22.96
C LEU A 114 -17.76 -15.05 -22.15
N ALA A 115 -17.80 -15.23 -20.83
CA ALA A 115 -18.21 -14.19 -19.88
C ALA A 115 -17.42 -14.32 -18.58
N VAL A 116 -17.22 -13.20 -17.89
CA VAL A 116 -16.58 -13.16 -16.56
C VAL A 116 -17.42 -13.90 -15.52
N LYS A 117 -16.75 -14.55 -14.57
CA LYS A 117 -17.43 -15.27 -13.47
C LYS A 117 -18.09 -14.26 -12.50
N PRO A 118 -19.29 -14.55 -11.96
CA PRO A 118 -20.05 -13.57 -11.16
C PRO A 118 -19.37 -13.10 -9.87
N HIS A 119 -18.45 -13.90 -9.30
CA HIS A 119 -17.71 -13.55 -8.09
C HIS A 119 -16.54 -12.59 -8.33
N VAL A 120 -16.21 -12.30 -9.59
CA VAL A 120 -15.11 -11.41 -9.97
C VAL A 120 -15.64 -9.98 -10.07
N LYS A 121 -15.14 -9.07 -9.22
CA LYS A 121 -15.34 -7.64 -9.39
C LYS A 121 -14.37 -7.09 -10.44
N THR A 122 -14.88 -6.78 -11.63
CA THR A 122 -14.10 -6.13 -12.69
C THR A 122 -14.09 -4.61 -12.53
N THR A 123 -13.00 -3.95 -12.93
CA THR A 123 -12.87 -2.49 -12.81
C THR A 123 -11.97 -1.94 -13.90
N PHE A 124 -12.39 -0.86 -14.55
CA PHE A 124 -11.56 -0.09 -15.48
C PHE A 124 -11.41 1.36 -15.03
N ALA A 125 -10.18 1.74 -14.68
CA ALA A 125 -9.83 3.06 -14.19
C ALA A 125 -8.55 3.59 -14.86
N PRO A 126 -8.69 4.23 -16.04
CA PRO A 126 -7.57 4.77 -16.77
C PRO A 126 -6.99 6.03 -16.12
N GLY A 127 -5.69 6.26 -16.33
CA GLY A 127 -5.01 7.48 -15.86
C GLY A 127 -5.35 8.76 -16.63
N SER A 128 -6.02 8.66 -17.80
CA SER A 128 -6.39 9.82 -18.63
C SER A 128 -7.62 9.52 -19.48
N ARG A 129 -8.37 10.59 -19.83
CA ARG A 129 -9.50 10.55 -20.77
C ARG A 129 -9.10 10.12 -22.17
N VAL A 130 -7.85 10.33 -22.58
CA VAL A 130 -7.38 9.89 -23.91
C VAL A 130 -7.53 8.38 -24.08
N VAL A 131 -7.40 7.60 -23.01
CA VAL A 131 -7.56 6.14 -23.03
C VAL A 131 -8.96 5.73 -23.47
N THR A 132 -9.99 6.37 -22.91
CA THR A 132 -11.37 6.07 -23.29
C THR A 132 -11.66 6.51 -24.72
N ARG A 133 -11.08 7.64 -25.17
CA ARG A 133 -11.25 8.14 -26.54
C ARG A 133 -10.75 7.17 -27.60
N TYR A 134 -9.54 6.64 -27.46
CA TYR A 134 -9.04 5.70 -28.46
C TYR A 134 -9.73 4.33 -28.37
N LEU A 135 -10.21 3.89 -27.20
CA LEU A 135 -10.98 2.66 -27.08
C LEU A 135 -12.36 2.80 -27.74
N GLU A 136 -13.00 3.97 -27.60
CA GLU A 136 -14.24 4.34 -28.29
C GLU A 136 -14.01 4.36 -29.81
N ALA A 137 -13.00 5.08 -30.29
CA ALA A 137 -12.67 5.16 -31.72
C ALA A 137 -12.26 3.81 -32.32
N ALA A 138 -11.62 2.94 -31.53
CA ALA A 138 -11.29 1.58 -31.94
C ALA A 138 -12.52 0.64 -32.01
N GLY A 139 -13.65 1.03 -31.40
CA GLY A 139 -14.85 0.20 -31.26
C GLY A 139 -14.72 -0.89 -30.19
N LEU A 140 -13.82 -0.71 -29.21
CA LEU A 140 -13.48 -1.72 -28.21
C LEU A 140 -14.22 -1.55 -26.87
N THR A 141 -14.70 -0.35 -26.56
CA THR A 141 -15.43 -0.05 -25.32
C THR A 141 -16.62 -1.00 -25.04
N PRO A 142 -17.50 -1.32 -26.01
CA PRO A 142 -18.64 -2.20 -25.73
C PRO A 142 -18.25 -3.62 -25.29
N TYR A 143 -17.06 -4.11 -25.65
CA TYR A 143 -16.60 -5.43 -25.24
C TYR A 143 -16.02 -5.43 -23.82
N PHE A 144 -15.42 -4.32 -23.39
CA PHE A 144 -15.03 -4.12 -22.00
C PHE A 144 -16.26 -4.13 -21.10
N GLU A 145 -17.28 -3.36 -21.47
CA GLU A 145 -18.53 -3.24 -20.71
C GLU A 145 -19.28 -4.57 -20.61
N GLN A 146 -19.34 -5.36 -21.69
CA GLN A 146 -19.92 -6.72 -21.65
C GLN A 146 -19.19 -7.69 -20.71
N LEU A 147 -17.88 -7.50 -20.49
CA LEU A 147 -17.11 -8.24 -19.49
C LEU A 147 -17.12 -7.57 -18.10
N GLY A 148 -17.89 -6.50 -17.92
CA GLY A 148 -18.03 -5.75 -16.66
C GLY A 148 -16.93 -4.72 -16.40
N PHE A 149 -15.97 -4.53 -17.31
CA PHE A 149 -14.92 -3.50 -17.21
C PHE A 149 -15.45 -2.11 -17.57
N TYR A 150 -16.49 -1.67 -16.88
CA TYR A 150 -17.03 -0.32 -16.99
C TYR A 150 -16.02 0.72 -16.49
N LEU A 151 -16.01 1.89 -17.14
CA LEU A 151 -15.26 3.05 -16.67
C LEU A 151 -15.80 3.49 -15.29
N VAL A 152 -15.01 3.27 -14.23
CA VAL A 152 -15.40 3.68 -12.87
C VAL A 152 -14.90 5.07 -12.47
N GLY A 153 -13.95 5.61 -13.24
CA GLY A 153 -13.39 6.94 -13.01
C GLY A 153 -11.93 7.07 -13.47
N PHE A 154 -11.45 8.31 -13.50
CA PHE A 154 -10.08 8.66 -13.86
C PHE A 154 -9.26 8.91 -12.58
N GLY A 155 -8.38 7.97 -12.23
CA GLY A 155 -7.57 8.08 -11.02
C GLY A 155 -7.01 6.75 -10.52
N CYS A 156 -6.31 6.79 -9.39
CA CYS A 156 -5.58 5.61 -8.89
C CYS A 156 -6.46 4.42 -8.51
N THR A 157 -7.68 4.65 -8.00
CA THR A 157 -8.68 3.61 -7.65
C THR A 157 -8.05 2.37 -6.96
N VAL A 158 -8.19 1.18 -7.54
CA VAL A 158 -7.69 -0.10 -7.01
C VAL A 158 -6.16 -0.10 -6.82
N CYS A 159 -5.39 0.64 -7.63
CA CYS A 159 -3.92 0.69 -7.50
C CYS A 159 -3.44 1.25 -6.13
N ILE A 160 -4.27 2.07 -5.48
CA ILE A 160 -3.98 2.63 -4.15
C ILE A 160 -4.84 2.00 -3.04
N GLY A 161 -5.60 0.95 -3.35
CA GLY A 161 -6.49 0.28 -2.40
C GLY A 161 -7.91 0.85 -2.32
N ASN A 162 -8.28 1.80 -3.20
CA ASN A 162 -9.64 2.34 -3.28
C ASN A 162 -10.53 1.38 -4.09
N THR A 163 -10.67 0.16 -3.59
CA THR A 163 -11.32 -0.94 -4.30
C THR A 163 -12.83 -1.00 -4.02
N GLY A 164 -13.30 -0.40 -2.92
CA GLY A 164 -14.67 -0.56 -2.46
C GLY A 164 -14.99 -2.00 -2.02
N PRO A 165 -16.27 -2.36 -1.83
CA PRO A 165 -16.66 -3.72 -1.43
C PRO A 165 -16.31 -4.74 -2.52
N LEU A 166 -16.28 -6.03 -2.18
CA LEU A 166 -16.23 -7.10 -3.18
C LEU A 166 -17.52 -7.14 -4.02
N ALA A 167 -17.62 -8.07 -4.96
CA ALA A 167 -18.75 -8.13 -5.90
C ALA A 167 -20.13 -8.18 -5.19
N THR A 168 -20.23 -8.91 -4.06
CA THR A 168 -21.43 -8.93 -3.23
C THR A 168 -21.08 -9.07 -1.73
N PRO A 169 -21.96 -8.66 -0.80
CA PRO A 169 -21.79 -8.90 0.64
C PRO A 169 -21.66 -10.38 1.01
N GLU A 170 -22.35 -11.27 0.30
CA GLU A 170 -22.31 -12.72 0.51
C GLU A 170 -20.91 -13.29 0.25
N ILE A 171 -20.22 -12.78 -0.78
CA ILE A 171 -18.83 -13.16 -1.06
C ILE A 171 -17.91 -12.70 0.07
N GLU A 172 -18.09 -11.49 0.59
CA GLU A 172 -17.30 -11.01 1.72
C GLU A 172 -17.53 -11.84 2.98
N GLN A 173 -18.77 -12.26 3.22
CA GLN A 173 -19.14 -13.10 4.35
C GLN A 173 -18.51 -14.50 4.23
N GLU A 174 -18.62 -15.14 3.07
CA GLU A 174 -18.03 -16.46 2.81
C GLU A 174 -16.49 -16.43 2.97
N VAL A 175 -15.82 -15.39 2.44
CA VAL A 175 -14.37 -15.23 2.58
C VAL A 175 -13.97 -15.11 4.06
N LYS A 176 -14.76 -14.41 4.88
CA LYS A 176 -14.52 -14.26 6.32
C LYS A 176 -14.79 -15.56 7.07
N ASP A 177 -15.96 -16.17 6.87
CA ASP A 177 -16.42 -17.33 7.64
C ASP A 177 -15.55 -18.57 7.43
N ARG A 178 -15.03 -18.74 6.21
CA ARG A 178 -14.14 -19.86 5.87
C ARG A 178 -12.66 -19.49 5.85
N ASP A 179 -12.36 -18.24 6.17
CA ASP A 179 -11.02 -17.65 6.17
C ASP A 179 -10.26 -17.95 4.86
N LEU A 180 -10.90 -17.68 3.72
CA LEU A 180 -10.37 -18.01 2.38
C LEU A 180 -9.24 -17.08 1.96
N ASN A 181 -8.21 -17.64 1.33
CA ASN A 181 -7.16 -16.93 0.60
C ASN A 181 -7.60 -16.65 -0.84
N VAL A 182 -8.39 -15.58 -1.02
CA VAL A 182 -8.83 -15.10 -2.34
C VAL A 182 -7.81 -14.13 -2.97
N VAL A 183 -7.93 -13.95 -4.29
CA VAL A 183 -6.93 -13.28 -5.11
C VAL A 183 -7.46 -12.00 -5.75
N SER A 184 -6.61 -10.98 -5.83
CA SER A 184 -6.78 -9.88 -6.79
C SER A 184 -5.74 -9.96 -7.91
N VAL A 185 -6.16 -9.65 -9.14
CA VAL A 185 -5.26 -9.49 -10.29
C VAL A 185 -5.42 -8.08 -10.83
N LEU A 186 -4.33 -7.32 -10.92
CA LEU A 186 -4.40 -5.91 -11.30
C LEU A 186 -3.23 -5.48 -12.19
N SER A 187 -3.48 -4.51 -13.07
CA SER A 187 -2.44 -3.89 -13.88
C SER A 187 -1.66 -2.79 -13.15
N GLY A 188 -1.53 -2.95 -11.83
CA GLY A 188 -0.81 -2.06 -10.93
C GLY A 188 0.70 -2.27 -10.93
N ASN A 189 1.36 -1.72 -9.90
CA ASN A 189 2.80 -1.87 -9.66
C ASN A 189 3.14 -2.32 -8.23
N ARG A 190 2.13 -2.49 -7.37
CA ARG A 190 2.28 -2.88 -5.96
C ARG A 190 1.16 -3.81 -5.54
N ASN A 191 1.53 -4.86 -4.83
CA ASN A 191 0.67 -5.98 -4.44
C ASN A 191 0.98 -6.47 -3.01
N PHE A 192 1.44 -5.57 -2.14
CA PHE A 192 1.64 -5.86 -0.72
C PHE A 192 0.36 -6.34 -0.05
N GLU A 193 0.50 -7.27 0.89
CA GLU A 193 -0.62 -7.87 1.62
C GLU A 193 -1.51 -6.80 2.28
N GLY A 194 -2.84 -6.91 2.10
CA GLY A 194 -3.82 -5.96 2.64
C GLY A 194 -3.88 -4.59 1.96
N ARG A 195 -3.01 -4.31 0.96
CA ARG A 195 -3.01 -3.02 0.25
C ARG A 195 -4.19 -2.85 -0.70
N ILE A 196 -4.55 -3.91 -1.43
CA ILE A 196 -5.58 -3.83 -2.49
C ILE A 196 -6.97 -3.88 -1.89
N HIS A 197 -7.22 -4.81 -0.99
CA HIS A 197 -8.50 -4.97 -0.30
C HIS A 197 -8.23 -5.69 1.04
N PRO A 198 -8.90 -5.33 2.15
CA PRO A 198 -8.65 -5.93 3.47
C PRO A 198 -8.93 -7.43 3.54
N LEU A 199 -9.84 -7.95 2.70
CA LEU A 199 -10.15 -9.38 2.59
C LEU A 199 -9.25 -10.14 1.60
N VAL A 200 -8.38 -9.46 0.85
CA VAL A 200 -7.51 -10.10 -0.14
C VAL A 200 -6.08 -10.16 0.39
N ARG A 201 -5.57 -11.39 0.56
CA ARG A 201 -4.21 -11.65 1.06
C ARG A 201 -3.20 -11.85 -0.08
N SER A 202 -3.65 -12.38 -1.22
CA SER A 202 -2.81 -12.62 -2.39
C SER A 202 -3.18 -11.69 -3.55
N SER A 203 -2.19 -11.02 -4.13
CA SER A 203 -2.38 -10.09 -5.24
C SER A 203 -1.32 -10.26 -6.31
N TYR A 204 -1.73 -10.35 -7.58
CA TYR A 204 -0.83 -10.51 -8.72
C TYR A 204 -0.87 -9.29 -9.64
N LEU A 205 0.31 -8.77 -9.95
CA LEU A 205 0.52 -7.75 -10.96
C LEU A 205 0.59 -8.41 -12.34
N ALA A 206 -0.24 -7.94 -13.27
CA ALA A 206 -0.34 -8.52 -14.61
C ALA A 206 -0.54 -7.43 -15.67
N SER A 207 -0.26 -7.72 -16.94
CA SER A 207 -0.62 -6.81 -18.04
C SER A 207 -2.15 -6.71 -18.17
N PRO A 208 -2.72 -5.60 -18.68
CA PRO A 208 -4.15 -5.47 -18.93
C PRO A 208 -4.82 -6.67 -19.64
N PRO A 209 -4.27 -7.27 -20.71
CA PRO A 209 -4.88 -8.46 -21.32
C PRO A 209 -4.87 -9.69 -20.39
N LEU A 210 -3.83 -9.87 -19.57
CA LEU A 210 -3.83 -10.94 -18.56
C LEU A 210 -4.83 -10.69 -17.43
N VAL A 211 -5.08 -9.44 -17.05
CA VAL A 211 -6.18 -9.11 -16.12
C VAL A 211 -7.52 -9.58 -16.68
N VAL A 212 -7.79 -9.35 -17.97
CA VAL A 212 -9.00 -9.85 -18.63
C VAL A 212 -9.02 -11.39 -18.66
N ALA A 213 -7.91 -12.04 -18.97
CA ALA A 213 -7.81 -13.51 -18.99
C ALA A 213 -8.11 -14.14 -17.61
N PHE A 214 -7.52 -13.61 -16.53
CA PHE A 214 -7.81 -14.08 -15.18
C PHE A 214 -9.23 -13.74 -14.71
N ALA A 215 -9.83 -12.65 -15.19
CA ALA A 215 -11.24 -12.35 -14.92
C ALA A 215 -12.19 -13.39 -15.57
N LEU A 216 -11.88 -13.81 -16.80
CA LEU A 216 -12.64 -14.84 -17.52
C LEU A 216 -12.50 -16.21 -16.82
N ALA A 217 -11.27 -16.59 -16.43
CA ALA A 217 -11.02 -17.82 -15.70
C ALA A 217 -11.67 -17.81 -14.31
N GLY A 218 -11.61 -16.66 -13.60
CA GLY A 218 -12.15 -16.46 -12.26
C GLY A 218 -11.35 -17.14 -11.15
N THR A 219 -10.16 -17.68 -11.45
CA THR A 219 -9.26 -18.36 -10.51
C THR A 219 -7.82 -18.24 -10.98
N VAL A 220 -6.86 -18.33 -10.05
CA VAL A 220 -5.45 -18.58 -10.36
C VAL A 220 -5.08 -20.07 -10.32
N HIS A 221 -6.03 -20.93 -9.95
CA HIS A 221 -5.92 -22.39 -10.06
C HIS A 221 -6.18 -22.83 -11.51
N ILE A 222 -5.37 -22.31 -12.43
CA ILE A 222 -5.45 -22.59 -13.86
C ILE A 222 -4.07 -22.35 -14.46
N ASP A 223 -3.63 -23.27 -15.32
CA ASP A 223 -2.52 -22.99 -16.22
C ASP A 223 -3.08 -22.31 -17.48
N LEU A 224 -3.04 -20.98 -17.52
CA LEU A 224 -3.55 -20.21 -18.66
C LEU A 224 -2.85 -20.53 -19.98
N GLN A 225 -1.68 -21.16 -19.96
CA GLN A 225 -0.96 -21.52 -21.18
C GLN A 225 -1.59 -22.76 -21.84
N ASP A 226 -1.90 -23.77 -21.03
CA ASP A 226 -2.20 -25.13 -21.52
C ASP A 226 -3.61 -25.62 -21.15
N GLN A 227 -4.37 -24.88 -20.33
CA GLN A 227 -5.76 -25.20 -19.97
C GLN A 227 -6.76 -24.21 -20.61
N PRO A 228 -7.98 -24.68 -20.95
CA PRO A 228 -9.02 -23.81 -21.50
C PRO A 228 -9.55 -22.84 -20.44
N ILE A 229 -9.81 -21.59 -20.85
CA ILE A 229 -10.41 -20.54 -20.02
C ILE A 229 -11.92 -20.79 -19.84
N GLY A 230 -12.53 -21.41 -20.84
CA GLY A 230 -13.94 -21.81 -20.84
C GLY A 230 -14.33 -22.41 -22.19
N ASP A 231 -15.61 -22.69 -22.35
CA ASP A 231 -16.16 -23.25 -23.59
C ASP A 231 -16.90 -22.17 -24.40
N ASP A 232 -16.84 -22.28 -25.72
CA ASP A 232 -17.62 -21.42 -26.61
C ASP A 232 -19.11 -21.81 -26.65
N LYS A 233 -19.89 -21.09 -27.48
CA LYS A 233 -21.33 -21.32 -27.64
C LYS A 233 -21.68 -22.74 -28.14
N GLU A 234 -20.73 -23.45 -28.73
CA GLU A 234 -20.87 -24.81 -29.27
C GLU A 234 -20.30 -25.88 -28.31
N GLY A 235 -19.77 -25.46 -27.15
CA GLY A 235 -19.15 -26.34 -26.17
C GLY A 235 -17.70 -26.71 -26.50
N LYS A 236 -17.02 -26.00 -27.40
CA LYS A 236 -15.60 -26.24 -27.71
C LYS A 236 -14.70 -25.48 -26.74
N PRO A 237 -13.60 -26.10 -26.27
CA PRO A 237 -12.67 -25.45 -25.37
C PRO A 237 -11.98 -24.25 -26.04
N VAL A 238 -11.93 -23.12 -25.32
CA VAL A 238 -11.26 -21.88 -25.73
C VAL A 238 -10.06 -21.63 -24.85
N PHE A 239 -8.88 -21.56 -25.46
CA PHE A 239 -7.59 -21.34 -24.78
C PHE A 239 -7.18 -19.87 -24.85
N LEU A 240 -6.23 -19.45 -23.99
CA LEU A 240 -5.70 -18.08 -24.04
C LEU A 240 -5.15 -17.71 -25.42
N LYS A 241 -4.44 -18.65 -26.07
CA LYS A 241 -3.87 -18.47 -27.41
C LYS A 241 -4.93 -18.17 -28.49
N ASP A 242 -6.17 -18.62 -28.30
CA ASP A 242 -7.26 -18.37 -29.25
C ASP A 242 -7.80 -16.94 -29.13
N LEU A 243 -7.57 -16.31 -27.97
CA LEU A 243 -8.04 -14.96 -27.63
C LEU A 243 -6.94 -13.91 -27.72
N TRP A 244 -5.67 -14.32 -27.68
CA TRP A 244 -4.54 -13.40 -27.63
C TRP A 244 -4.37 -12.67 -28.96
N PRO A 245 -4.29 -11.32 -28.98
CA PRO A 245 -4.08 -10.59 -30.21
C PRO A 245 -2.61 -10.66 -30.66
N THR A 246 -2.39 -10.69 -31.98
CA THR A 246 -1.03 -10.60 -32.53
C THR A 246 -0.52 -9.16 -32.46
N PRO A 247 0.82 -8.95 -32.49
CA PRO A 247 1.39 -7.61 -32.57
C PRO A 247 0.87 -6.79 -33.76
N GLU A 248 0.62 -7.43 -34.90
CA GLU A 248 0.10 -6.80 -36.12
C GLU A 248 -1.33 -6.29 -35.90
N GLU A 249 -2.22 -7.11 -35.33
CA GLU A 249 -3.59 -6.70 -34.98
C GLU A 249 -3.59 -5.50 -34.03
N VAL A 250 -2.70 -5.49 -33.03
CA VAL A 250 -2.57 -4.37 -32.08
C VAL A 250 -2.08 -3.11 -32.78
N ASN A 251 -1.03 -3.22 -33.60
CA ASN A 251 -0.42 -2.08 -34.29
C ASN A 251 -1.37 -1.46 -35.32
N GLU A 252 -2.16 -2.27 -36.02
CA GLU A 252 -3.18 -1.78 -36.94
C GLU A 252 -4.21 -0.91 -36.22
N VAL A 253 -4.74 -1.41 -35.08
CA VAL A 253 -5.73 -0.66 -34.30
C VAL A 253 -5.13 0.60 -33.68
N VAL A 254 -3.91 0.54 -33.16
CA VAL A 254 -3.19 1.72 -32.65
C VAL A 254 -3.03 2.78 -33.74
N GLY A 255 -2.59 2.39 -34.94
CA GLY A 255 -2.34 3.30 -36.06
C GLY A 255 -3.59 4.01 -36.56
N ARG A 256 -4.76 3.35 -36.52
CA ARG A 256 -6.04 3.95 -36.95
C ARG A 256 -6.79 4.71 -35.85
N ALA A 257 -6.66 4.31 -34.58
CA ALA A 257 -7.52 4.79 -33.50
C ALA A 257 -6.90 5.92 -32.65
N ILE A 258 -5.58 6.10 -32.68
CA ILE A 258 -4.89 7.07 -31.83
C ILE A 258 -4.41 8.25 -32.67
N THR A 259 -4.89 9.46 -32.36
CA THR A 259 -4.54 10.68 -33.10
C THR A 259 -4.03 11.76 -32.17
N GLN A 260 -3.17 12.66 -32.69
CA GLN A 260 -2.69 13.83 -31.97
C GLN A 260 -3.83 14.75 -31.50
N GLU A 261 -4.89 14.87 -32.31
CA GLU A 261 -6.07 15.70 -32.02
C GLU A 261 -6.76 15.28 -30.71
N MET A 262 -6.81 13.98 -30.39
CA MET A 262 -7.37 13.49 -29.13
C MET A 262 -6.60 14.04 -27.93
N TYR A 263 -5.27 14.08 -28.01
CA TYR A 263 -4.44 14.62 -26.94
C TYR A 263 -4.61 16.13 -26.83
N ALA A 264 -4.57 16.86 -27.96
CA ALA A 264 -4.77 18.31 -27.96
C ALA A 264 -6.12 18.69 -27.35
N THR A 265 -7.19 17.96 -27.69
CA THR A 265 -8.55 18.21 -27.18
C THR A 265 -8.67 17.94 -25.69
N GLU A 266 -8.24 16.77 -25.21
CA GLU A 266 -8.44 16.38 -23.81
C GLU A 266 -7.53 17.17 -22.85
N TYR A 267 -6.28 17.45 -23.24
CA TYR A 267 -5.37 18.26 -22.41
C TYR A 267 -5.67 19.76 -22.48
N GLY A 268 -6.24 20.26 -23.58
CA GLY A 268 -6.72 21.64 -23.68
C GLY A 268 -7.84 22.00 -22.69
N LYS A 269 -8.50 21.00 -22.11
CA LYS A 269 -9.65 21.15 -21.18
C LYS A 269 -9.36 20.62 -19.77
N ILE A 270 -8.10 20.33 -19.44
CA ILE A 270 -7.75 19.64 -18.18
C ILE A 270 -8.13 20.44 -16.92
N PHE A 271 -8.18 21.78 -17.02
CA PHE A 271 -8.53 22.68 -15.91
C PHE A 271 -10.00 23.11 -15.87
N ASP A 272 -10.79 22.74 -16.89
CA ASP A 272 -12.21 23.13 -16.94
C ASP A 272 -12.99 22.58 -15.74
N GLY A 273 -12.61 21.37 -15.30
CA GLY A 273 -13.32 20.64 -14.25
C GLY A 273 -14.77 20.32 -14.63
N ASP A 274 -15.50 19.72 -13.70
CA ASP A 274 -16.93 19.47 -13.84
C ASP A 274 -17.77 20.57 -13.17
N ARG A 275 -19.09 20.38 -13.10
CA ARG A 275 -19.99 21.33 -12.43
C ARG A 275 -19.65 21.54 -10.96
N PHE A 276 -19.12 20.53 -10.26
CA PHE A 276 -18.79 20.61 -8.85
C PHE A 276 -17.51 21.42 -8.65
N TRP A 277 -16.50 21.22 -9.50
CA TRP A 277 -15.29 22.03 -9.52
C TRP A 277 -15.60 23.51 -9.74
N LYS A 278 -16.42 23.82 -10.75
CA LYS A 278 -16.76 25.21 -11.12
C LYS A 278 -17.59 25.95 -10.06
N THR A 279 -18.33 25.22 -9.22
CA THR A 279 -19.22 25.81 -8.20
C THR A 279 -18.66 25.75 -6.79
N MET A 280 -17.46 25.18 -6.60
CA MET A 280 -16.83 25.07 -5.29
C MET A 280 -16.41 26.46 -4.79
N PRO A 281 -16.92 26.91 -3.62
CA PRO A 281 -16.49 28.18 -3.04
C PRO A 281 -14.99 28.16 -2.75
N SER A 282 -14.28 29.21 -3.14
CA SER A 282 -12.86 29.39 -2.85
C SER A 282 -12.67 30.68 -2.04
N PRO A 283 -12.37 30.58 -0.73
CA PRO A 283 -12.13 31.74 0.12
C PRO A 283 -10.95 32.58 -0.39
N THR A 284 -11.02 33.90 -0.21
CA THR A 284 -9.92 34.83 -0.53
C THR A 284 -9.12 35.17 0.72
N GLY A 285 -7.80 35.18 0.64
CA GLY A 285 -6.92 35.50 1.77
C GLY A 285 -5.54 34.85 1.67
N LEU A 286 -4.60 35.31 2.49
CA LEU A 286 -3.23 34.77 2.55
C LEU A 286 -3.06 33.67 3.60
N ALA A 287 -3.94 33.60 4.60
CA ALA A 287 -3.90 32.62 5.68
C ALA A 287 -5.13 31.71 5.62
N TYR A 288 -4.92 30.42 5.91
CA TYR A 288 -6.01 29.44 5.96
C TYR A 288 -6.81 29.62 7.25
N ALA A 289 -8.13 29.78 7.12
CA ALA A 289 -9.03 29.87 8.27
C ALA A 289 -9.37 28.45 8.76
N TRP A 290 -8.66 27.98 9.78
CA TRP A 290 -8.88 26.66 10.36
C TRP A 290 -10.28 26.53 10.97
N ASP A 291 -11.03 25.52 10.55
CA ASP A 291 -12.29 25.14 11.17
C ASP A 291 -12.03 24.08 12.26
N PRO A 292 -12.25 24.39 13.56
CA PRO A 292 -12.00 23.43 14.64
C PRO A 292 -12.92 22.21 14.60
N SER A 293 -14.05 22.28 13.90
CA SER A 293 -15.00 21.17 13.73
C SER A 293 -14.65 20.23 12.57
N SER A 294 -13.77 20.67 11.66
CA SER A 294 -13.39 19.92 10.47
C SER A 294 -12.73 18.59 10.84
N THR A 295 -13.25 17.49 10.31
CA THR A 295 -12.63 16.16 10.50
C THR A 295 -11.64 15.81 9.38
N TYR A 296 -11.37 16.73 8.45
CA TYR A 296 -10.52 16.51 7.26
C TYR A 296 -9.24 17.35 7.25
N VAL A 297 -9.33 18.61 7.66
CA VAL A 297 -8.23 19.58 7.69
C VAL A 297 -8.16 20.19 9.08
N GLN A 298 -7.03 20.03 9.77
CA GLN A 298 -6.78 20.50 11.13
C GLN A 298 -5.38 21.10 11.21
N GLU A 299 -5.22 22.17 12.01
CA GLU A 299 -3.92 22.82 12.20
C GLU A 299 -2.93 21.85 12.85
N PRO A 300 -1.82 21.49 12.19
CA PRO A 300 -0.89 20.51 12.75
C PRO A 300 -0.01 21.13 13.83
N PRO A 301 0.38 20.37 14.86
CA PRO A 301 1.15 20.88 15.99
C PRO A 301 2.66 21.01 15.70
N PHE A 302 3.08 20.96 14.42
CA PHE A 302 4.50 20.92 14.04
C PHE A 302 5.30 22.10 14.62
N PHE A 303 4.69 23.27 14.76
CA PHE A 303 5.36 24.47 15.27
C PHE A 303 4.98 24.82 16.72
N GLN A 304 4.28 23.92 17.42
CA GLN A 304 4.06 24.10 18.86
C GLN A 304 5.41 24.09 19.57
N ASN A 305 5.66 25.09 20.42
CA ASN A 305 6.94 25.32 21.11
C ASN A 305 8.12 25.66 20.17
N PHE A 306 7.84 26.24 18.99
CA PHE A 306 8.89 26.75 18.11
C PHE A 306 9.78 27.79 18.80
N SER A 307 11.10 27.64 18.61
CA SER A 307 12.11 28.63 19.00
C SER A 307 12.81 29.17 17.76
N ALA A 308 12.89 30.49 17.64
CA ALA A 308 13.63 31.18 16.58
C ALA A 308 15.14 30.86 16.62
N THR A 309 15.68 30.59 17.81
CA THR A 309 17.06 30.17 18.00
C THR A 309 17.14 28.63 17.92
N PRO A 310 17.93 28.06 16.99
CA PRO A 310 18.12 26.62 16.92
C PRO A 310 19.01 26.12 18.07
N PRO A 311 18.91 24.84 18.45
CA PRO A 311 19.83 24.23 19.40
C PRO A 311 21.30 24.39 18.96
N ALA A 312 22.16 24.76 19.91
CA ALA A 312 23.60 24.87 19.66
C ALA A 312 24.25 23.52 19.28
N ARG A 313 23.69 22.43 19.81
CA ARG A 313 24.10 21.04 19.54
C ARG A 313 22.90 20.11 19.57
N ILE A 314 23.03 18.93 18.97
CA ILE A 314 22.03 17.87 19.07
C ILE A 314 22.27 17.14 20.42
N PRO A 315 21.30 17.11 21.34
CA PRO A 315 21.47 16.42 22.61
C PRO A 315 21.44 14.90 22.41
N ASP A 316 22.21 14.17 23.22
CA ASP A 316 22.10 12.71 23.34
C ASP A 316 20.67 12.29 23.70
N ILE A 317 20.25 11.13 23.22
CA ILE A 317 18.97 10.53 23.60
C ILE A 317 19.24 9.65 24.81
N ILE A 318 18.62 9.95 25.96
CA ILE A 318 18.88 9.24 27.23
C ILE A 318 17.57 8.68 27.80
N GLY A 319 17.62 7.46 28.33
CA GLY A 319 16.47 6.85 29.03
C GLY A 319 15.32 6.45 28.11
N ALA A 320 15.60 6.23 26.82
CA ALA A 320 14.59 5.95 25.83
C ALA A 320 13.98 4.56 25.97
N ARG A 321 12.73 4.42 25.51
CA ARG A 321 11.99 3.16 25.43
C ARG A 321 11.68 2.79 24.00
N VAL A 322 11.58 1.49 23.72
CA VAL A 322 11.17 1.01 22.40
C VAL A 322 9.65 1.07 22.29
N LEU A 323 9.15 1.82 21.31
CA LEU A 323 7.71 1.88 21.01
C LEU A 323 7.30 0.76 20.05
N VAL A 324 8.14 0.48 19.05
CA VAL A 324 7.89 -0.51 17.99
C VAL A 324 9.18 -1.27 17.72
N SER A 325 9.10 -2.60 17.63
CA SER A 325 10.19 -3.48 17.20
C SER A 325 9.67 -4.48 16.17
N VAL A 326 10.09 -4.34 14.92
CA VAL A 326 9.52 -5.03 13.75
C VAL A 326 10.59 -5.71 12.90
N GLY A 327 10.19 -6.66 12.06
CA GLY A 327 11.10 -7.43 11.21
C GLY A 327 11.51 -6.73 9.91
N ASP A 328 11.88 -7.54 8.93
CA ASP A 328 12.27 -7.13 7.58
C ASP A 328 11.10 -6.58 6.74
N SER A 329 11.43 -5.77 5.75
CA SER A 329 10.56 -5.30 4.67
C SER A 329 9.27 -4.61 5.14
N VAL A 330 9.32 -3.94 6.28
CA VAL A 330 8.22 -3.12 6.81
C VAL A 330 8.02 -1.92 5.88
N THR A 331 6.94 -1.97 5.11
CA THR A 331 6.59 -0.92 4.15
C THR A 331 6.04 0.35 4.83
N THR A 332 6.03 1.48 4.12
CA THR A 332 5.36 2.70 4.60
C THR A 332 3.83 2.56 4.73
N ASP A 333 3.20 1.52 4.15
CA ASP A 333 1.79 1.20 4.41
C ASP A 333 1.60 0.52 5.79
N HIS A 334 2.64 -0.14 6.34
CA HIS A 334 2.62 -0.61 7.73
C HIS A 334 2.77 0.56 8.72
N ILE A 335 3.67 1.51 8.40
CA ILE A 335 3.96 2.68 9.23
C ILE A 335 2.83 3.72 9.15
N SER A 336 2.29 3.98 7.97
CA SER A 336 1.25 4.99 7.73
C SER A 336 0.24 4.49 6.67
N PRO A 337 -0.73 3.65 7.08
CA PRO A 337 -1.70 3.04 6.18
C PRO A 337 -2.46 4.05 5.33
N ALA A 338 -2.86 3.61 4.14
CA ALA A 338 -3.64 4.39 3.18
C ALA A 338 -5.14 4.15 3.27
N GLY A 339 -5.50 2.89 3.51
CA GLY A 339 -6.82 2.34 3.22
C GLY A 339 -7.84 2.60 4.32
N ALA A 340 -8.75 1.66 4.45
CA ALA A 340 -9.86 1.70 5.39
C ALA A 340 -9.39 1.95 6.84
N ILE A 341 -10.20 2.71 7.58
CA ILE A 341 -10.01 2.97 9.01
C ILE A 341 -10.89 1.99 9.78
N PRO A 342 -10.33 1.01 10.52
CA PRO A 342 -11.13 0.11 11.33
C PRO A 342 -11.86 0.86 12.44
N ALA A 343 -13.13 0.56 12.68
CA ALA A 343 -13.91 1.23 13.73
C ALA A 343 -13.32 1.03 15.13
N ALA A 344 -12.71 -0.14 15.39
CA ALA A 344 -12.05 -0.44 16.65
C ALA A 344 -10.66 0.21 16.80
N SER A 345 -10.09 0.83 15.75
CA SER A 345 -8.78 1.47 15.85
C SER A 345 -8.87 2.80 16.63
N PRO A 346 -7.76 3.32 17.17
CA PRO A 346 -7.75 4.63 17.82
C PRO A 346 -8.33 5.75 16.93
N ALA A 347 -8.01 5.72 15.63
CA ALA A 347 -8.52 6.70 14.67
C ALA A 347 -10.02 6.56 14.42
N GLY A 348 -10.53 5.33 14.36
CA GLY A 348 -11.97 5.05 14.25
C GLY A 348 -12.74 5.54 15.47
N GLN A 349 -12.25 5.24 16.68
CA GLN A 349 -12.84 5.71 17.93
C GLN A 349 -12.81 7.25 18.03
N TYR A 350 -11.73 7.89 17.58
CA TYR A 350 -11.66 9.35 17.48
C TYR A 350 -12.75 9.91 16.55
N LEU A 351 -12.90 9.36 15.34
CA LEU A 351 -13.92 9.81 14.38
C LEU A 351 -15.34 9.62 14.93
N ILE A 352 -15.61 8.49 15.60
CA ILE A 352 -16.90 8.23 16.28
C ILE A 352 -17.16 9.27 17.36
N SER A 353 -16.17 9.60 18.19
CA SER A 353 -16.32 10.64 19.22
C SER A 353 -16.57 12.04 18.65
N LYS A 354 -16.22 12.27 17.37
CA LYS A 354 -16.56 13.48 16.59
C LYS A 354 -17.90 13.37 15.85
N GLY A 355 -18.67 12.30 16.06
CA GLY A 355 -19.98 12.09 15.44
C GLY A 355 -19.93 11.56 14.00
N VAL A 356 -18.76 11.16 13.50
CA VAL A 356 -18.62 10.59 12.15
C VAL A 356 -19.03 9.11 12.19
N LYS A 357 -19.93 8.71 11.30
CA LYS A 357 -20.38 7.31 11.20
C LYS A 357 -19.31 6.47 10.48
N PRO A 358 -19.19 5.15 10.77
CA PRO A 358 -18.19 4.30 10.12
C PRO A 358 -18.23 4.31 8.58
N VAL A 359 -19.41 4.39 7.98
CA VAL A 359 -19.58 4.51 6.51
C VAL A 359 -18.95 5.80 5.95
N ASP A 360 -18.86 6.84 6.78
CA ASP A 360 -18.32 8.17 6.43
C ASP A 360 -16.88 8.37 6.92
N PHE A 361 -16.24 7.35 7.49
CA PHE A 361 -14.82 7.45 7.87
C PHE A 361 -13.93 7.78 6.68
N ASN A 362 -14.33 7.31 5.50
CA ASN A 362 -13.50 7.30 4.31
C ASN A 362 -12.21 6.51 4.61
N GLN A 363 -11.05 6.98 4.18
CA GLN A 363 -9.78 6.26 4.34
C GLN A 363 -8.70 7.15 4.95
N TYR A 364 -7.66 6.54 5.55
CA TYR A 364 -6.52 7.28 6.11
C TYR A 364 -5.90 8.24 5.08
N GLY A 365 -5.80 7.83 3.82
CA GLY A 365 -5.28 8.67 2.73
C GLY A 365 -6.08 9.97 2.51
N THR A 366 -7.41 9.92 2.68
CA THR A 366 -8.29 11.10 2.56
C THR A 366 -8.28 12.00 3.78
N ARG A 367 -7.78 11.49 4.91
CA ARG A 367 -7.72 12.21 6.19
C ARG A 367 -6.38 12.90 6.41
N ARG A 368 -5.45 12.89 5.45
CA ARG A 368 -4.07 13.40 5.59
C ARG A 368 -3.92 14.86 6.01
N GLY A 369 -4.96 15.68 5.83
CA GLY A 369 -5.00 17.05 6.34
C GLY A 369 -5.32 17.14 7.83
N ASN A 370 -5.68 16.02 8.48
CA ASN A 370 -6.05 15.96 9.88
C ASN A 370 -5.01 15.13 10.66
N HIS A 371 -4.14 15.82 11.39
CA HIS A 371 -3.08 15.16 12.16
C HIS A 371 -3.64 14.24 13.27
N GLU A 372 -4.78 14.55 13.88
CA GLU A 372 -5.37 13.73 14.93
C GLU A 372 -5.70 12.31 14.43
N VAL A 373 -6.21 12.22 13.20
CA VAL A 373 -6.50 10.91 12.57
C VAL A 373 -5.21 10.19 12.21
N LEU A 374 -4.23 10.91 11.66
CA LEU A 374 -3.03 10.29 11.10
C LEU A 374 -2.01 9.88 12.15
N ILE A 375 -1.89 10.61 13.26
CA ILE A 375 -1.08 10.16 14.41
C ILE A 375 -1.69 8.87 14.96
N ARG A 376 -3.01 8.82 15.17
CA ARG A 376 -3.73 7.59 15.59
C ARG A 376 -3.66 6.47 14.57
N GLY A 377 -3.46 6.80 13.29
CA GLY A 377 -3.25 5.85 12.20
C GLY A 377 -1.80 5.39 12.06
N THR A 378 -0.85 5.98 12.78
CA THR A 378 0.56 5.63 12.66
C THR A 378 0.81 4.28 13.32
N PHE A 379 1.50 3.38 12.60
CA PHE A 379 1.64 1.96 12.93
C PHE A 379 0.30 1.25 13.12
N ALA A 380 -0.79 1.78 12.54
CA ALA A 380 -2.14 1.24 12.74
C ALA A 380 -2.57 0.22 11.68
N ASN A 381 -1.61 -0.35 10.93
CA ASN A 381 -1.91 -1.36 9.92
C ASN A 381 -2.33 -2.67 10.63
N ILE A 382 -3.43 -3.28 10.17
CA ILE A 382 -3.98 -4.53 10.73
C ILE A 382 -3.02 -5.72 10.63
N ARG A 383 -1.99 -5.64 9.78
CA ARG A 383 -0.96 -6.68 9.55
C ARG A 383 0.40 -6.35 10.14
N LEU A 384 0.51 -5.28 10.93
CA LEU A 384 1.78 -4.96 11.58
C LEU A 384 2.09 -6.05 12.63
N ARG A 385 3.27 -6.66 12.54
CA ARG A 385 3.74 -7.66 13.51
C ARG A 385 4.81 -7.03 14.40
N ASN A 386 4.38 -6.46 15.52
CA ASN A 386 5.26 -5.86 16.51
C ASN A 386 5.72 -6.93 17.52
N THR A 387 7.02 -7.18 17.59
CA THR A 387 7.62 -8.20 18.48
C THR A 387 7.45 -7.90 19.99
N LEU A 388 6.97 -6.69 20.33
CA LEU A 388 6.70 -6.28 21.71
C LEU A 388 5.30 -6.65 22.21
N ALA A 389 4.43 -7.14 21.32
CA ALA A 389 3.05 -7.50 21.62
C ALA A 389 2.73 -8.92 21.12
N ASP A 390 1.73 -9.54 21.73
CA ASP A 390 1.31 -10.90 21.36
C ASP A 390 0.30 -10.88 20.19
N LYS A 391 -0.24 -9.70 19.88
CA LYS A 391 -1.28 -9.49 18.85
C LYS A 391 -0.72 -8.84 17.59
N GLU A 392 -1.20 -9.31 16.43
CA GLU A 392 -1.04 -8.61 15.15
C GLU A 392 -1.88 -7.32 15.13
N GLY A 393 -1.35 -6.28 14.48
CA GLY A 393 -2.00 -5.00 14.30
C GLY A 393 -1.29 -3.86 15.05
N TRP A 394 -2.08 -2.96 15.62
CA TRP A 394 -1.60 -1.70 16.20
C TRP A 394 -1.22 -1.80 17.68
N TRP A 395 -0.70 -2.95 18.10
CA TRP A 395 -0.44 -3.26 19.51
C TRP A 395 1.04 -3.09 19.88
N THR A 396 1.28 -2.70 21.13
CA THR A 396 2.61 -2.67 21.76
C THR A 396 2.46 -2.83 23.27
N ARG A 397 3.59 -2.85 23.98
CA ARG A 397 3.62 -2.92 25.44
C ARG A 397 4.19 -1.65 26.03
N HIS A 398 3.48 -1.09 26.99
CA HIS A 398 3.99 -0.02 27.83
C HIS A 398 4.82 -0.64 28.96
N PHE A 399 6.15 -0.60 28.85
CA PHE A 399 7.03 -1.34 29.75
C PHE A 399 6.95 -0.94 31.23
N PRO A 400 6.84 0.35 31.60
CA PRO A 400 6.72 0.72 33.01
C PRO A 400 5.49 0.11 33.71
N SER A 401 4.35 -0.05 33.00
CA SER A 401 3.15 -0.69 33.57
C SER A 401 3.01 -2.17 33.24
N GLY A 402 3.76 -2.67 32.25
CA GLY A 402 3.62 -4.03 31.72
C GLY A 402 2.37 -4.24 30.85
N GLU A 403 1.54 -3.22 30.68
CA GLU A 403 0.25 -3.29 29.97
C GLU A 403 0.44 -3.35 28.46
N GLU A 404 -0.28 -4.28 27.79
CA GLU A 404 -0.40 -4.28 26.33
C GLU A 404 -1.53 -3.34 25.92
N MET A 405 -1.23 -2.40 25.03
CA MET A 405 -2.17 -1.35 24.58
C MET A 405 -1.88 -0.95 23.13
N THR A 406 -2.66 -0.02 22.59
CA THR A 406 -2.40 0.46 21.23
C THR A 406 -1.09 1.26 21.18
N ILE A 407 -0.41 1.25 20.03
CA ILE A 407 0.82 2.01 19.82
C ILE A 407 0.60 3.51 20.05
N TYR A 408 -0.57 4.02 19.65
CA TYR A 408 -0.97 5.40 19.91
C TYR A 408 -1.09 5.70 21.41
N ASP A 409 -1.80 4.86 22.17
CA ASP A 409 -2.00 5.11 23.60
C ASP A 409 -0.69 4.99 24.38
N ALA A 410 0.18 4.04 24.01
CA ALA A 410 1.52 3.92 24.58
C ALA A 410 2.37 5.17 24.30
N ALA A 411 2.35 5.69 23.06
CA ALA A 411 3.06 6.92 22.71
C ALA A 411 2.57 8.13 23.53
N VAL A 412 1.25 8.32 23.64
CA VAL A 412 0.65 9.39 24.46
C VAL A 412 1.03 9.26 25.94
N ARG A 413 1.11 8.03 26.45
CA ARG A 413 1.52 7.78 27.84
C ARG A 413 2.98 8.13 28.06
N TYR A 414 3.88 7.65 27.21
CA TYR A 414 5.30 7.98 27.30
C TYR A 414 5.59 9.48 27.13
N GLN A 415 4.81 10.19 26.31
CA GLN A 415 4.90 11.65 26.20
C GLN A 415 4.58 12.35 27.54
N LYS A 416 3.58 11.87 28.29
CA LYS A 416 3.28 12.40 29.64
C LYS A 416 4.35 12.07 30.66
N GLU A 417 5.09 10.99 30.43
CA GLU A 417 6.20 10.54 31.28
C GLU A 417 7.55 11.18 30.89
N ASP A 418 7.57 12.04 29.86
CA ASP A 418 8.77 12.67 29.28
C ASP A 418 9.84 11.65 28.84
N VAL A 419 9.39 10.52 28.30
CA VAL A 419 10.26 9.42 27.86
C VAL A 419 10.45 9.48 26.33
N PRO A 420 11.70 9.62 25.83
CA PRO A 420 11.96 9.56 24.39
C PRO A 420 11.74 8.14 23.85
N LEU A 421 11.27 8.04 22.61
CA LEU A 421 10.93 6.75 22.00
C LEU A 421 11.85 6.37 20.84
N LEU A 422 12.05 5.06 20.70
CA LEU A 422 12.80 4.44 19.61
C LEU A 422 11.93 3.47 18.82
N VAL A 423 12.29 3.29 17.54
CA VAL A 423 11.81 2.21 16.69
C VAL A 423 12.97 1.29 16.36
N PHE A 424 12.79 -0.02 16.47
CA PHE A 424 13.72 -1.03 15.94
C PHE A 424 13.11 -1.73 14.73
N ALA A 425 13.90 -1.98 13.70
CA ALA A 425 13.45 -2.65 12.48
C ALA A 425 14.52 -3.58 11.89
N GLY A 426 14.10 -4.52 11.05
CA GLY A 426 14.99 -5.33 10.23
C GLY A 426 15.49 -4.58 8.99
N ARG A 427 15.66 -5.30 7.89
CA ARG A 427 16.11 -4.78 6.59
C ARG A 427 14.97 -4.08 5.85
N GLU A 428 15.34 -3.20 4.92
CA GLU A 428 14.42 -2.50 4.00
C GLU A 428 13.31 -1.72 4.71
N TYR A 429 13.62 -1.14 5.88
CA TYR A 429 12.66 -0.40 6.67
C TYR A 429 12.16 0.84 5.90
N GLY A 430 10.84 0.92 5.72
CA GLY A 430 10.16 2.00 5.00
C GLY A 430 10.07 1.81 3.49
N SER A 431 10.01 0.57 3.00
CA SER A 431 9.82 0.29 1.57
C SER A 431 8.45 0.76 1.04
N GLY A 432 8.38 1.02 -0.27
CA GLY A 432 7.12 1.35 -0.93
C GLY A 432 6.83 2.86 -1.09
N SER A 433 5.72 3.35 -0.54
CA SER A 433 5.18 4.68 -0.86
C SER A 433 6.02 5.82 -0.27
N SER A 434 6.12 6.95 -0.97
CA SER A 434 6.87 8.15 -0.54
C SER A 434 6.21 8.98 0.57
N ARG A 435 5.27 8.40 1.33
CA ARG A 435 4.38 9.13 2.25
C ARG A 435 5.20 9.70 3.41
N ASP A 436 5.23 11.03 3.51
CA ASP A 436 5.91 11.74 4.61
C ASP A 436 5.25 11.52 5.98
N TRP A 437 3.95 11.17 6.01
CA TRP A 437 3.24 10.74 7.22
C TRP A 437 3.87 9.51 7.89
N ALA A 438 4.65 8.70 7.17
CA ALA A 438 5.46 7.64 7.77
C ALA A 438 6.64 8.17 8.61
N ALA A 439 6.95 9.47 8.56
CA ALA A 439 7.91 10.14 9.43
C ALA A 439 7.24 11.18 10.36
N LYS A 440 6.25 11.95 9.86
CA LYS A 440 5.46 12.88 10.68
C LYS A 440 4.73 12.18 11.82
N GLY A 441 4.12 11.03 11.53
CA GLY A 441 3.43 10.20 12.53
C GLY A 441 4.34 9.79 13.70
N PRO A 442 5.45 9.07 13.44
CA PRO A 442 6.40 8.71 14.49
C PRO A 442 6.99 9.92 15.23
N ASN A 443 7.28 11.02 14.53
CA ASN A 443 7.78 12.24 15.17
C ASN A 443 6.75 12.81 16.18
N LEU A 444 5.49 12.91 15.77
CA LEU A 444 4.39 13.37 16.61
C LEU A 444 4.03 12.38 17.73
N MET A 445 4.45 11.12 17.64
CA MET A 445 4.40 10.13 18.72
C MET A 445 5.56 10.25 19.71
N GLY A 446 6.56 11.10 19.44
CA GLY A 446 7.75 11.25 20.29
C GLY A 446 8.92 10.33 19.93
N VAL A 447 8.89 9.68 18.77
CA VAL A 447 10.03 8.89 18.27
C VAL A 447 11.19 9.82 17.93
N ARG A 448 12.37 9.55 18.50
CA ARG A 448 13.59 10.36 18.33
C ARG A 448 14.62 9.70 17.41
N ALA A 449 14.64 8.38 17.36
CA ALA A 449 15.48 7.64 16.43
C ALA A 449 14.81 6.33 15.99
N ALA A 450 15.15 5.88 14.78
CA ALA A 450 14.84 4.55 14.28
C ALA A 450 16.15 3.81 14.05
N ILE A 451 16.29 2.60 14.61
CA ILE A 451 17.47 1.75 14.47
C ILE A 451 17.08 0.53 13.61
N ALA A 452 17.67 0.39 12.43
CA ALA A 452 17.32 -0.66 11.48
C ALA A 452 18.55 -1.39 10.94
N GLU A 453 18.37 -2.58 10.36
CA GLU A 453 19.46 -3.23 9.61
C GLU A 453 19.72 -2.52 8.27
N SER A 454 18.67 -1.97 7.63
CA SER A 454 18.81 -1.07 6.48
C SER A 454 17.54 -0.26 6.26
N PHE A 455 17.68 0.88 5.59
CA PHE A 455 16.57 1.78 5.25
C PHE A 455 16.36 1.89 3.75
N GLU A 456 15.09 2.06 3.37
CA GLU A 456 14.73 2.50 2.03
C GLU A 456 14.91 4.00 1.84
N ARG A 457 15.43 4.38 0.66
CA ARG A 457 16.02 5.71 0.40
C ARG A 457 15.10 6.87 0.76
N ILE A 458 13.84 6.81 0.34
CA ILE A 458 12.86 7.89 0.55
C ILE A 458 12.47 7.96 2.03
N HIS A 459 12.24 6.82 2.67
CA HIS A 459 11.85 6.79 4.07
C HIS A 459 12.95 7.33 4.98
N ARG A 460 14.21 6.91 4.78
CA ARG A 460 15.38 7.47 5.46
C ARG A 460 15.40 9.00 5.38
N SER A 461 15.21 9.54 4.17
CA SER A 461 15.21 10.99 3.93
C SER A 461 14.04 11.68 4.65
N ASN A 462 12.85 11.08 4.65
CA ASN A 462 11.70 11.62 5.37
C ASN A 462 11.91 11.64 6.90
N LEU A 463 12.57 10.61 7.47
CA LEU A 463 12.91 10.59 8.90
C LEU A 463 13.81 11.78 9.26
N VAL A 464 14.90 11.97 8.50
CA VAL A 464 15.83 13.09 8.67
C VAL A 464 15.11 14.43 8.54
N MET A 465 14.29 14.61 7.50
CA MET A 465 13.52 15.84 7.27
C MET A 465 12.54 16.13 8.41
N MET A 466 12.10 15.13 9.17
CA MET A 466 11.27 15.30 10.36
C MET A 466 12.07 15.35 11.68
N GLY A 467 13.40 15.38 11.62
CA GLY A 467 14.28 15.42 12.79
C GLY A 467 14.38 14.10 13.56
N ILE A 468 13.93 12.99 12.99
CA ILE A 468 14.16 11.64 13.53
C ILE A 468 15.49 11.14 13.00
N LEU A 469 16.34 10.60 13.88
CA LEU A 469 17.64 10.07 13.49
C LEU A 469 17.53 8.63 12.96
N PRO A 470 17.79 8.36 11.66
CA PRO A 470 17.93 6.99 11.17
C PRO A 470 19.32 6.44 11.53
N LEU A 471 19.35 5.29 12.18
CA LEU A 471 20.54 4.61 12.67
C LEU A 471 20.60 3.20 12.10
N GLU A 472 21.71 2.82 11.51
CA GLU A 472 21.89 1.49 10.92
C GLU A 472 22.80 0.64 11.80
N PHE A 473 22.41 -0.61 12.07
CA PHE A 473 23.30 -1.56 12.76
C PHE A 473 24.61 -1.74 11.99
N GLN A 474 25.72 -1.97 12.71
CA GLN A 474 27.03 -2.25 12.09
C GLN A 474 27.40 -3.72 12.26
N GLY A 475 28.35 -4.21 11.46
CA GLY A 475 28.91 -5.56 11.62
C GLY A 475 27.93 -6.72 11.41
N GLY A 476 26.76 -6.48 10.81
CA GLY A 476 25.69 -7.47 10.71
C GLY A 476 24.96 -7.74 12.02
N GLU A 477 25.11 -6.86 13.01
CA GLU A 477 24.40 -6.93 14.27
C GLU A 477 22.88 -6.71 14.09
N THR A 478 22.13 -7.30 15.00
CA THR A 478 20.67 -7.19 15.09
C THR A 478 20.28 -7.17 16.57
N MET A 479 19.02 -6.81 16.87
CA MET A 479 18.48 -6.98 18.23
C MET A 479 18.70 -8.40 18.76
N ALA A 480 18.43 -9.41 17.91
CA ALA A 480 18.55 -10.81 18.28
C ALA A 480 20.00 -11.23 18.56
N SER A 481 20.96 -10.85 17.70
CA SER A 481 22.38 -11.21 17.88
C SER A 481 22.98 -10.55 19.12
N LEU A 482 22.47 -9.37 19.50
CA LEU A 482 22.87 -8.64 20.71
C LEU A 482 22.14 -9.11 21.98
N GLY A 483 21.20 -10.05 21.85
CA GLY A 483 20.38 -10.56 22.97
C GLY A 483 19.43 -9.51 23.56
N LEU A 484 19.06 -8.50 22.77
CA LEU A 484 18.17 -7.42 23.17
C LEU A 484 16.71 -7.80 22.95
N THR A 485 15.86 -7.41 23.89
CA THR A 485 14.43 -7.77 23.90
C THR A 485 13.50 -6.60 23.61
N GLY A 486 14.03 -5.38 23.67
CA GLY A 486 13.27 -4.12 23.61
C GLY A 486 12.77 -3.65 24.98
N LYS A 487 12.86 -4.50 26.03
CA LYS A 487 12.48 -4.17 27.42
C LYS A 487 13.50 -3.26 28.12
N GLU A 488 14.69 -3.13 27.54
CA GLU A 488 15.77 -2.33 28.08
C GLU A 488 15.42 -0.83 28.06
N THR A 489 16.19 -0.03 28.80
CA THR A 489 16.28 1.42 28.58
C THR A 489 17.48 1.70 27.69
N PHE A 490 17.31 2.61 26.74
CA PHE A 490 18.32 2.88 25.72
C PHE A 490 18.89 4.29 25.85
N ALA A 491 20.17 4.44 25.55
CA ALA A 491 20.82 5.72 25.34
C ALA A 491 21.56 5.72 23.98
N VAL A 492 21.40 6.79 23.20
CA VAL A 492 22.17 7.04 21.97
C VAL A 492 23.12 8.21 22.25
N ARG A 493 24.42 7.94 22.18
CA ARG A 493 25.47 8.88 22.57
C ARG A 493 26.31 9.37 21.39
N GLY A 494 26.88 10.56 21.56
CA GLY A 494 27.80 11.18 20.60
C GLY A 494 27.09 12.09 19.60
N LEU A 495 25.87 12.53 19.91
CA LEU A 495 25.08 13.36 19.01
C LEU A 495 25.59 14.81 18.95
N ASP A 496 26.34 15.26 19.95
CA ASP A 496 26.97 16.58 19.98
C ASP A 496 28.01 16.78 18.86
N LYS A 497 28.56 15.68 18.33
CA LYS A 497 29.56 15.65 17.26
C LYS A 497 29.03 14.99 15.99
N LEU A 498 27.71 14.93 15.82
CA LEU A 498 27.10 14.30 14.66
C LEU A 498 27.67 14.89 13.36
N SER A 499 28.16 14.01 12.50
CA SER A 499 28.65 14.31 11.17
C SER A 499 28.06 13.31 10.18
N PRO A 500 28.14 13.56 8.86
CA PRO A 500 27.61 12.63 7.87
C PRO A 500 28.18 11.23 8.08
N ARG A 501 27.30 10.22 8.19
CA ARG A 501 27.68 8.82 8.40
C ARG A 501 28.54 8.58 9.65
N ALA A 502 28.37 9.38 10.70
CA ALA A 502 29.09 9.19 11.96
C ALA A 502 28.77 7.82 12.60
N SER A 503 29.78 7.21 13.22
CA SER A 503 29.56 6.08 14.14
C SER A 503 29.13 6.61 15.49
N LEU A 504 28.05 6.06 16.03
CA LEU A 504 27.49 6.42 17.34
C LEU A 504 27.39 5.18 18.23
N THR A 505 27.40 5.41 19.54
CA THR A 505 27.25 4.33 20.52
C THR A 505 25.81 4.25 21.02
N VAL A 506 25.24 3.06 21.00
CA VAL A 506 23.97 2.76 21.68
C VAL A 506 24.25 1.89 22.91
N GLU A 507 23.74 2.32 24.06
CA GLU A 507 23.80 1.59 25.32
C GLU A 507 22.39 1.12 25.69
N ALA A 508 22.21 -0.19 25.86
CA ALA A 508 21.00 -0.81 26.38
C ALA A 508 21.26 -1.26 27.82
N THR A 509 20.39 -0.87 28.75
CA THR A 509 20.44 -1.33 30.15
C THR A 509 19.18 -2.11 30.47
N SER A 510 19.33 -3.38 30.83
CA SER A 510 18.20 -4.22 31.21
C SER A 510 17.76 -3.95 32.66
N ALA A 511 16.62 -4.54 33.06
CA ALA A 511 16.06 -4.35 34.40
C ALA A 511 16.97 -4.85 35.54
N ASP A 512 17.84 -5.82 35.28
CA ASP A 512 18.82 -6.34 36.25
C ASP A 512 20.13 -5.52 36.30
N GLY A 513 20.23 -4.46 35.48
CA GLY A 513 21.40 -3.60 35.38
C GLY A 513 22.46 -4.07 34.38
N LYS A 514 22.30 -5.22 33.73
CA LYS A 514 23.19 -5.66 32.64
C LYS A 514 23.18 -4.62 31.52
N LYS A 515 24.39 -4.18 31.14
CA LYS A 515 24.62 -3.23 30.05
C LYS A 515 25.13 -3.96 28.82
N THR A 516 24.53 -3.66 27.67
CA THR A 516 25.00 -4.06 26.34
C THR A 516 25.26 -2.78 25.55
N SER A 517 26.45 -2.68 24.95
CA SER A 517 26.83 -1.52 24.12
C SER A 517 27.18 -2.00 22.71
N PHE A 518 26.75 -1.25 21.71
CA PHE A 518 27.01 -1.56 20.31
C PHE A 518 27.13 -0.27 19.47
N GLN A 519 27.71 -0.40 18.27
CA GLN A 519 27.92 0.71 17.36
C GLN A 519 26.85 0.75 16.28
N VAL A 520 26.42 1.96 15.93
CA VAL A 520 25.48 2.21 14.84
C VAL A 520 26.00 3.30 13.91
N LEU A 521 25.68 3.19 12.63
CA LEU A 521 25.95 4.21 11.64
C LEU A 521 24.79 5.20 11.57
N ALA A 522 25.05 6.48 11.83
CA ALA A 522 24.06 7.53 11.63
C ALA A 522 23.81 7.74 10.13
N ARG A 523 22.62 7.38 9.62
CA ARG A 523 22.24 7.51 8.21
C ARG A 523 21.78 8.93 7.85
N VAL A 524 22.45 9.93 8.40
CA VAL A 524 22.51 11.31 7.87
C VAL A 524 23.64 11.31 6.85
N ASP A 525 23.31 11.34 5.56
CA ASP A 525 24.27 10.97 4.52
C ASP A 525 25.07 12.20 4.00
N ASP A 526 24.64 13.43 4.31
CA ASP A 526 25.34 14.68 3.94
C ASP A 526 25.20 15.79 5.02
N PRO A 527 25.94 16.92 4.93
CA PRO A 527 25.90 17.99 5.93
C PRO A 527 24.51 18.65 6.11
N THR A 528 23.69 18.69 5.06
CA THR A 528 22.33 19.23 5.11
C THR A 528 21.43 18.36 5.96
N ASP A 529 21.58 17.03 5.86
CA ASP A 529 20.86 16.08 6.72
C ASP A 529 21.16 16.33 8.21
N VAL A 530 22.43 16.56 8.56
CA VAL A 530 22.85 16.90 9.93
C VAL A 530 22.18 18.19 10.39
N GLU A 531 22.15 19.20 9.52
CA GLU A 531 21.52 20.48 9.81
C GLU A 531 20.01 20.35 10.02
N TYR A 532 19.31 19.56 9.18
CA TYR A 532 17.89 19.27 9.38
C TYR A 532 17.63 18.65 10.76
N VAL A 533 18.42 17.67 11.18
CA VAL A 533 18.28 17.06 12.51
C VAL A 533 18.54 18.08 13.62
N ARG A 534 19.59 18.91 13.51
CA ARG A 534 19.90 19.97 14.47
C ARG A 534 18.77 21.00 14.60
N GLN A 535 18.15 21.35 13.48
CA GLN A 535 17.03 22.29 13.42
C GLN A 535 15.72 21.67 13.96
N GLY A 536 15.66 20.36 14.22
CA GLY A 536 14.44 19.66 14.60
C GLY A 536 13.52 19.34 13.42
N GLY A 537 14.07 19.35 12.19
CA GLY A 537 13.39 19.05 10.94
C GLY A 537 13.40 20.23 9.94
N ILE A 538 13.16 19.91 8.67
CA ILE A 538 13.16 20.86 7.55
C ILE A 538 12.12 21.96 7.72
N LEU A 539 10.94 21.64 8.28
CA LEU A 539 9.88 22.63 8.50
C LEU A 539 10.32 23.72 9.48
N GLN A 540 11.03 23.33 10.56
CA GLN A 540 11.54 24.27 11.56
C GLN A 540 12.61 25.18 10.95
N GLN A 541 13.53 24.60 10.18
CA GLN A 541 14.58 25.35 9.48
C GLN A 541 13.98 26.38 8.54
N VAL A 542 13.06 25.99 7.66
CA VAL A 542 12.44 26.90 6.69
C VAL A 542 11.71 28.04 7.40
N LEU A 543 11.01 27.78 8.52
CA LEU A 543 10.37 28.86 9.28
C LEU A 543 11.40 29.83 9.88
N ARG A 544 12.51 29.33 10.45
CA ARG A 544 13.60 30.18 10.97
C ARG A 544 14.22 31.03 9.86
N GLU A 545 14.50 30.44 8.70
CA GLU A 545 15.06 31.15 7.55
C GLU A 545 14.12 32.26 7.07
N ARG A 546 12.80 32.01 7.02
CA ARG A 546 11.81 33.02 6.63
C ARG A 546 11.68 34.15 7.63
N ILE A 547 11.78 33.86 8.92
CA ILE A 547 11.80 34.89 9.98
C ILE A 547 13.09 35.70 9.94
N ALA A 548 14.24 35.09 9.62
CA ALA A 548 15.51 35.80 9.52
C ALA A 548 15.63 36.65 8.25
N ALA A 549 14.91 36.30 7.18
CA ALA A 549 14.93 37.00 5.90
C ALA A 549 13.94 38.17 5.81
N GLY A 550 12.93 38.21 6.68
CA GLY A 550 11.97 39.32 6.81
C GLY A 550 12.38 40.26 7.95
#